data_AF-A0A1M3N5G3-F1
#
_entry.id   AF-A0A1M3N5G3-F1
#
_cell.length_a   1.000
_cell.length_b   1.000
_cell.length_c   1.000
_cell.angle_alpha   90.00
_cell.angle_beta   90.00
_cell.angle_gamma   90.00
#
_symmetry.space_group_name_H-M   'P 1'
#
loop_
_entity.id
_entity.type
_entity.pdbx_description
1 polymer ?
#
loop_
_entity_poly.entity_id
_entity_poly.type
_entity_poly.pdbx_seq_one_letter_code
_entity_poly.pdbx_strand_id
1 'polypeptide(L)'
;MRARIGIIPVALVGVTGCGLRPWTPSVSVAFWSEDVPDRRDFALPSSSELAARWQMAPESPWARYHKGTLISSVDPMAGHAALPDVRRLEVAAEADAAAAHVARVGLPADTLWLVDLRGAASAAFASRLSRDSREPIAPVVTFNNWPAHDSVVPADETLAGLLAFPPRLPPPERAALESAHPVFLLDSWRLAYRFDTPDDETFDNRYMLMPGDLPDVETLRARHITRVVYVVEDLDDAEVEEDDLNASFRAWQAAGISIFIVDLAFLKAAPAPVAGAWPVDWAARLAPRGYWVRERYTLVDDPYFYARARGGFGLAFGRPFIYPGYHWVVGPGSGGSRGGSSG
;
A
#
# COMPACT_ATOMS: atom_id res chain seq x y z
N MET A 1 -25.51 -1.06 -64.38
CA MET A 1 -25.27 -1.09 -62.92
C MET A 1 -23.99 -0.31 -62.65
N ARG A 2 -24.08 0.87 -62.01
CA ARG A 2 -22.96 1.79 -61.78
C ARG A 2 -22.45 1.59 -60.35
N ALA A 3 -21.20 1.13 -60.20
CA ALA A 3 -20.53 1.03 -58.92
C ALA A 3 -20.14 2.44 -58.43
N ARG A 4 -20.60 2.80 -57.22
CA ARG A 4 -20.17 4.02 -56.53
C ARG A 4 -18.98 3.66 -55.65
N ILE A 5 -17.81 4.19 -56.02
CA ILE A 5 -16.60 4.18 -55.19
C ILE A 5 -16.80 5.25 -54.12
N GLY A 6 -17.07 4.82 -52.89
CA GLY A 6 -17.16 5.69 -51.73
C GLY A 6 -15.75 6.07 -51.26
N ILE A 7 -15.41 7.35 -51.39
CA ILE A 7 -14.24 7.95 -50.77
C ILE A 7 -14.54 8.03 -49.26
N ILE A 8 -13.84 7.22 -48.46
CA ILE A 8 -13.86 7.34 -47.00
C ILE A 8 -13.07 8.61 -46.65
N PRO A 9 -13.64 9.58 -45.92
CA PRO A 9 -12.88 10.72 -45.47
C PRO A 9 -11.86 10.25 -44.44
N VAL A 10 -10.58 10.47 -44.76
CA VAL A 10 -9.47 10.37 -43.81
C VAL A 10 -9.70 11.48 -42.78
N ALA A 11 -10.42 11.14 -41.72
CA ALA A 11 -10.46 11.94 -40.51
C ALA A 11 -9.05 11.88 -39.90
N LEU A 12 -8.48 13.07 -39.73
CA LEU A 12 -7.24 13.36 -39.03
C LEU A 12 -7.04 12.44 -37.82
N VAL A 13 -6.03 11.58 -37.93
CA VAL A 13 -5.38 10.88 -36.82
C VAL A 13 -4.62 11.95 -36.01
N GLY A 14 -5.38 12.73 -35.24
CA GLY A 14 -4.86 13.51 -34.13
C GLY A 14 -4.69 12.55 -32.95
N VAL A 15 -3.53 11.89 -32.88
CA VAL A 15 -3.11 11.11 -31.72
C VAL A 15 -2.87 12.09 -30.56
N THR A 16 -3.94 12.52 -29.91
CA THR A 16 -3.86 12.80 -28.48
C THR A 16 -3.70 11.42 -27.85
N GLY A 17 -2.46 11.02 -27.65
CA GLY A 17 -2.14 9.83 -26.91
C GLY A 17 -2.71 9.99 -25.51
N CYS A 18 -3.95 9.52 -25.31
CA CYS A 18 -4.41 9.04 -24.03
C CYS A 18 -3.52 7.83 -23.73
N GLY A 19 -2.28 8.08 -23.29
CA GLY A 19 -1.49 7.07 -22.63
C GLY A 19 -2.34 6.62 -21.46
N LEU A 20 -2.91 5.42 -21.58
CA LEU A 20 -3.64 4.80 -20.49
C LEU A 20 -2.71 4.84 -19.28
N ARG A 21 -3.17 5.51 -18.22
CA ARG A 21 -2.40 5.66 -16.99
C ARG A 21 -2.17 4.26 -16.40
N PRO A 22 -1.03 4.01 -15.73
CA PRO A 22 -0.82 2.73 -15.07
C PRO A 22 -1.93 2.47 -14.04
N TRP A 23 -2.50 1.27 -14.09
CA TRP A 23 -3.46 0.77 -13.11
C TRP A 23 -2.69 0.33 -11.86
N THR A 24 -2.63 1.22 -10.87
CA THR A 24 -2.06 0.99 -9.54
C THR A 24 -3.19 0.69 -8.55
N PRO A 25 -2.93 0.08 -7.38
CA PRO A 25 -3.98 -0.22 -6.41
C PRO A 25 -4.86 0.97 -6.05
N SER A 26 -4.31 2.18 -5.89
CA SER A 26 -5.10 3.39 -5.57
C SER A 26 -5.97 3.93 -6.72
N VAL A 27 -5.76 3.50 -7.97
CA VAL A 27 -6.61 3.90 -9.11
C VAL A 27 -7.95 3.17 -9.08
N SER A 28 -7.98 1.94 -8.57
CA SER A 28 -9.19 1.11 -8.48
C SER A 28 -10.27 1.71 -7.58
N VAL A 29 -9.89 2.54 -6.60
CA VAL A 29 -10.80 3.17 -5.63
C VAL A 29 -11.96 3.90 -6.30
N ALA A 30 -11.72 4.53 -7.46
CA ALA A 30 -12.74 5.30 -8.16
C ALA A 30 -13.83 4.44 -8.83
N PHE A 31 -13.62 3.13 -8.95
CA PHE A 31 -14.46 2.25 -9.77
C PHE A 31 -15.18 1.15 -8.97
N TRP A 32 -14.67 0.79 -7.78
CA TRP A 32 -15.07 -0.47 -7.12
C TRP A 32 -15.14 -0.43 -5.59
N SER A 33 -15.26 0.76 -4.96
CA SER A 33 -15.35 0.81 -3.51
C SER A 33 -16.61 0.08 -3.01
N GLU A 34 -16.43 -1.10 -2.41
CA GLU A 34 -17.42 -1.71 -1.53
C GLU A 34 -17.86 -0.67 -0.50
N ASP A 35 -19.17 -0.51 -0.34
CA ASP A 35 -19.76 0.43 0.61
C ASP A 35 -19.17 0.22 2.01
N VAL A 36 -18.74 1.31 2.64
CA VAL A 36 -18.25 1.26 4.03
C VAL A 36 -19.43 0.81 4.93
N PRO A 37 -19.27 -0.27 5.72
CA PRO A 37 -20.34 -0.76 6.59
C PRO A 37 -20.79 0.29 7.60
N ASP A 38 -22.03 0.13 8.09
CA ASP A 38 -22.58 0.98 9.14
C ASP A 38 -21.60 1.13 10.32
N ARG A 39 -21.47 2.38 10.79
CA ARG A 39 -20.64 2.70 11.95
C ARG A 39 -21.30 2.20 13.23
N ARG A 40 -20.49 1.68 14.15
CA ARG A 40 -20.90 1.24 15.49
C ARG A 40 -20.03 1.91 16.52
N ASP A 41 -20.56 2.10 17.72
CA ASP A 41 -19.77 2.60 18.83
C ASP A 41 -18.79 1.54 19.33
N PHE A 42 -17.51 1.89 19.36
CA PHE A 42 -16.44 1.07 19.92
C PHE A 42 -15.88 1.71 21.17
N ALA A 43 -15.68 0.90 22.21
CA ALA A 43 -14.75 1.24 23.29
C ALA A 43 -13.33 1.09 22.75
N LEU A 44 -12.56 2.17 22.81
CA LEU A 44 -11.21 2.22 22.30
C LEU A 44 -10.21 1.98 23.44
N PRO A 45 -9.18 1.14 23.21
CA PRO A 45 -8.03 1.06 24.12
C PRO A 45 -7.25 2.37 24.10
N SER A 46 -6.30 2.57 25.01
CA SER A 46 -5.33 3.67 24.83
C SER A 46 -4.39 3.42 23.65
N SER A 47 -3.71 4.46 23.17
CA SER A 47 -2.68 4.31 22.12
C SER A 47 -1.58 3.33 22.53
N SER A 48 -1.19 3.32 23.81
CA SER A 48 -0.19 2.37 24.34
C SER A 48 -0.69 0.93 24.35
N GLU A 49 -1.96 0.72 24.69
CA GLU A 49 -2.58 -0.60 24.68
C GLU A 49 -2.76 -1.14 23.26
N LEU A 50 -3.10 -0.29 22.29
CA LEU A 50 -3.16 -0.66 20.89
C LEU A 50 -1.76 -0.88 20.31
N ALA A 51 -0.80 -0.02 20.64
CA ALA A 51 0.60 -0.18 20.25
C ALA A 51 1.16 -1.52 20.74
N ALA A 52 0.87 -1.93 21.98
CA ALA A 52 1.30 -3.22 22.51
C ALA A 52 0.78 -4.44 21.70
N ARG A 53 -0.27 -4.27 20.89
CA ARG A 53 -0.82 -5.34 20.02
C ARG A 53 -0.12 -5.43 18.67
N TRP A 54 0.50 -4.34 18.21
CA TRP A 54 1.01 -4.22 16.83
C TRP A 54 2.51 -3.92 16.75
N GLN A 55 3.06 -3.25 17.76
CA GLN A 55 4.46 -2.84 17.78
C GLN A 55 5.34 -3.99 18.28
N MET A 56 6.24 -4.44 17.43
CA MET A 56 7.24 -5.44 17.77
C MET A 56 8.24 -4.91 18.82
N ALA A 57 8.93 -5.84 19.49
CA ALA A 57 10.06 -5.53 20.35
C ALA A 57 11.11 -4.68 19.59
N PRO A 58 11.71 -3.64 20.21
CA PRO A 58 12.68 -2.76 19.56
C PRO A 58 13.92 -3.47 18.98
N GLU A 59 14.24 -4.65 19.51
CA GLU A 59 15.33 -5.51 19.07
C GLU A 59 15.03 -6.19 17.72
N SER A 60 13.76 -6.24 17.31
CA SER A 60 13.38 -6.73 15.98
C SER A 60 14.02 -5.87 14.90
N PRO A 61 14.67 -6.49 13.88
CA PRO A 61 15.23 -5.73 12.76
C PRO A 61 14.17 -4.94 11.98
N TRP A 62 12.91 -5.33 12.12
CA TRP A 62 11.77 -4.76 11.41
C TRP A 62 11.08 -3.64 12.20
N ALA A 63 11.35 -3.49 13.50
CA ALA A 63 10.66 -2.52 14.36
C ALA A 63 10.83 -1.06 13.90
N ARG A 64 11.98 -0.71 13.31
CA ARG A 64 12.27 0.66 12.86
C ARG A 64 11.37 1.16 11.73
N TYR A 65 10.71 0.27 11.01
CA TYR A 65 9.82 0.61 9.89
C TYR A 65 8.38 0.86 10.33
N HIS A 66 8.05 0.54 11.59
CA HIS A 66 6.72 0.72 12.12
C HIS A 66 6.33 2.21 12.22
N LYS A 67 5.12 2.55 11.76
CA LYS A 67 4.52 3.88 11.90
C LYS A 67 3.43 3.86 12.96
N GLY A 68 3.57 4.75 13.95
CA GLY A 68 2.63 4.86 15.07
C GLY A 68 1.51 5.87 14.89
N THR A 69 1.47 6.60 13.76
CA THR A 69 0.58 7.76 13.56
C THR A 69 -0.90 7.41 13.68
N LEU A 70 -1.36 6.35 13.01
CA LEU A 70 -2.77 5.94 13.12
C LEU A 70 -3.10 5.42 14.51
N ILE A 71 -2.18 4.71 15.17
CA ILE A 71 -2.36 4.20 16.53
C ILE A 71 -2.42 5.34 17.56
N SER A 72 -1.62 6.39 17.40
CA SER A 72 -1.64 7.54 18.31
C SER A 72 -2.89 8.40 18.17
N SER A 73 -3.64 8.26 17.08
CA SER A 73 -4.92 8.97 16.87
C SER A 73 -6.03 8.53 17.82
N VAL A 74 -5.86 7.41 18.54
CA VAL A 74 -6.86 6.88 19.46
C VAL A 74 -6.99 7.70 20.75
N ASP A 75 -5.90 8.25 21.30
CA ASP A 75 -5.97 8.99 22.57
C ASP A 75 -6.85 10.26 22.47
N PRO A 76 -6.78 11.06 21.39
CA PRO A 76 -7.70 12.17 21.16
C PRO A 76 -9.19 11.79 21.07
N MET A 77 -9.52 10.52 20.80
CA MET A 77 -10.91 10.03 20.74
C MET A 77 -11.51 9.75 22.13
N ALA A 78 -10.77 9.99 23.22
CA ALA A 78 -11.27 9.88 24.60
C ALA A 78 -11.91 8.51 24.94
N GLY A 79 -11.36 7.44 24.36
CA GLY A 79 -11.77 6.06 24.65
C GLY A 79 -13.04 5.57 23.96
N HIS A 80 -13.69 6.38 23.11
CA HIS A 80 -14.87 5.96 22.36
C HIS A 80 -14.91 6.58 20.96
N ALA A 81 -15.28 5.79 19.94
CA ALA A 81 -15.57 6.33 18.61
C ALA A 81 -16.59 5.47 17.85
N ALA A 82 -17.36 6.12 16.97
CA ALA A 82 -18.16 5.44 15.97
C ALA A 82 -17.28 5.05 14.78
N LEU A 83 -16.96 3.76 14.64
CA LEU A 83 -16.10 3.22 13.59
C LEU A 83 -16.88 2.22 12.71
N PRO A 84 -16.50 2.01 11.45
CA PRO A 84 -17.16 1.01 10.61
C PRO A 84 -16.93 -0.42 11.13
N ASP A 85 -17.92 -1.30 10.98
CA ASP A 85 -17.77 -2.73 11.32
C ASP A 85 -17.06 -3.48 10.18
N VAL A 86 -15.73 -3.33 10.14
CA VAL A 86 -14.86 -3.87 9.10
C VAL A 86 -14.85 -5.40 8.98
N ARG A 87 -15.40 -6.12 9.95
CA ARG A 87 -15.58 -7.59 9.84
C ARG A 87 -16.65 -7.97 8.82
N ARG A 88 -17.46 -7.00 8.39
CA ARG A 88 -18.49 -7.17 7.37
C ARG A 88 -18.01 -6.84 5.96
N LEU A 89 -16.79 -6.29 5.82
CA LEU A 89 -16.17 -6.04 4.52
C LEU A 89 -15.82 -7.38 3.85
N GLU A 90 -16.27 -7.57 2.62
CA GLU A 90 -15.95 -8.74 1.81
C GLU A 90 -14.44 -8.86 1.61
N VAL A 91 -13.77 -7.75 1.27
CA VAL A 91 -12.32 -7.73 1.06
C VAL A 91 -11.53 -8.15 2.31
N ALA A 92 -11.99 -7.79 3.50
CA ALA A 92 -11.35 -8.22 4.75
C ALA A 92 -11.54 -9.73 5.00
N ALA A 93 -12.71 -10.27 4.67
CA ALA A 93 -12.99 -11.70 4.76
C ALA A 93 -12.15 -12.50 3.75
N GLU A 94 -12.00 -12.00 2.53
CA GLU A 94 -11.18 -12.60 1.48
C GLU A 94 -9.69 -12.58 1.83
N ALA A 95 -9.22 -11.47 2.40
CA ALA A 95 -7.86 -11.35 2.90
C ALA A 95 -7.57 -12.31 4.07
N ASP A 96 -8.50 -12.47 5.02
CA ASP A 96 -8.41 -13.50 6.06
C ASP A 96 -8.34 -14.90 5.44
N ALA A 97 -9.23 -15.24 4.50
CA ALA A 97 -9.24 -16.55 3.86
C ALA A 97 -7.95 -16.86 3.09
N ALA A 98 -7.41 -15.88 2.36
CA ALA A 98 -6.13 -15.99 1.67
C ALA A 98 -4.97 -16.21 2.64
N ALA A 99 -4.87 -15.41 3.70
CA ALA A 99 -3.84 -15.55 4.73
C ALA A 99 -3.92 -16.89 5.46
N ALA A 100 -5.12 -17.37 5.79
CA ALA A 100 -5.34 -18.68 6.41
C ALA A 100 -4.86 -19.81 5.48
N HIS A 101 -5.11 -19.66 4.18
CA HIS A 101 -4.61 -20.60 3.19
C HIS A 101 -3.08 -20.61 3.15
N VAL A 102 -2.44 -19.43 3.03
CA VAL A 102 -0.97 -19.30 3.01
C VAL A 102 -0.36 -19.89 4.29
N ALA A 103 -0.90 -19.57 5.46
CA ALA A 103 -0.45 -20.13 6.74
C ALA A 103 -0.50 -21.67 6.75
N ARG A 104 -1.56 -22.26 6.19
CA ARG A 104 -1.73 -23.72 6.12
C ARG A 104 -0.72 -24.39 5.17
N VAL A 105 -0.41 -23.76 4.05
CA VAL A 105 0.50 -24.34 3.04
C VAL A 105 1.97 -24.00 3.28
N GLY A 106 2.24 -23.08 4.20
CA GLY A 106 3.57 -22.60 4.58
C GLY A 106 4.01 -21.40 3.75
N LEU A 107 4.84 -20.54 4.34
CA LEU A 107 5.40 -19.39 3.65
C LEU A 107 6.69 -19.78 2.89
N PRO A 108 7.00 -19.12 1.76
CA PRO A 108 8.32 -19.20 1.18
C PRO A 108 9.35 -18.59 2.13
N ALA A 109 10.47 -19.28 2.31
CA ALA A 109 11.66 -18.73 2.97
C ALA A 109 12.16 -17.47 2.23
N ASP A 110 13.08 -16.71 2.83
CA ASP A 110 13.82 -15.63 2.16
C ASP A 110 12.93 -14.55 1.50
N THR A 111 11.74 -14.33 2.07
CA THR A 111 10.68 -13.51 1.45
C THR A 111 10.28 -12.33 2.32
N LEU A 112 10.25 -11.15 1.73
CA LEU A 112 9.51 -10.00 2.22
C LEU A 112 8.09 -10.01 1.63
N TRP A 113 7.08 -9.83 2.49
CA TRP A 113 5.70 -9.65 2.06
C TRP A 113 5.30 -8.19 2.18
N LEU A 114 4.76 -7.62 1.11
CA LEU A 114 4.13 -6.30 1.09
C LEU A 114 2.64 -6.52 0.82
N VAL A 115 1.81 -6.31 1.83
CA VAL A 115 0.36 -6.51 1.75
C VAL A 115 -0.28 -5.15 1.49
N ASP A 116 -0.61 -4.90 0.23
CA ASP A 116 -1.13 -3.62 -0.28
C ASP A 116 -2.61 -3.77 -0.66
N LEU A 117 -3.41 -3.97 0.38
CA LEU A 117 -4.86 -4.09 0.31
C LEU A 117 -5.49 -2.86 0.96
N ARG A 118 -6.83 -2.74 0.87
CA ARG A 118 -7.59 -1.80 1.70
C ARG A 118 -7.17 -1.97 3.16
N GLY A 119 -6.89 -0.88 3.88
CA GLY A 119 -6.13 -0.96 5.14
C GLY A 119 -6.68 -1.95 6.20
N ALA A 120 -8.01 -2.08 6.32
CA ALA A 120 -8.62 -3.09 7.20
C ALA A 120 -8.36 -4.54 6.76
N ALA A 121 -8.33 -4.80 5.45
CA ALA A 121 -7.99 -6.09 4.87
C ALA A 121 -6.51 -6.43 5.04
N SER A 122 -5.60 -5.45 4.91
CA SER A 122 -4.17 -5.63 5.24
C SER A 122 -3.98 -6.05 6.70
N ALA A 123 -4.73 -5.44 7.63
CA ALA A 123 -4.72 -5.83 9.04
C ALA A 123 -5.27 -7.25 9.26
N ALA A 124 -6.39 -7.60 8.62
CA ALA A 124 -6.97 -8.95 8.67
C ALA A 124 -6.00 -10.02 8.16
N PHE A 125 -5.37 -9.78 6.99
CA PHE A 125 -4.40 -10.68 6.39
C PHE A 125 -3.23 -10.95 7.34
N ALA A 126 -2.57 -9.89 7.84
CA ALA A 126 -1.41 -10.03 8.72
C ALA A 126 -1.77 -10.69 10.06
N SER A 127 -2.92 -10.33 10.64
CA SER A 127 -3.43 -10.95 11.86
C SER A 127 -3.60 -12.45 11.69
N ARG A 128 -4.31 -12.86 10.63
CA ARG A 128 -4.56 -14.26 10.35
C ARG A 128 -3.29 -15.04 10.08
N LEU A 129 -2.42 -14.50 9.21
CA LEU A 129 -1.15 -15.12 8.87
C LEU A 129 -0.29 -15.31 10.13
N SER A 130 -0.18 -14.30 10.99
CA SER A 130 0.64 -14.37 12.22
C SER A 130 0.13 -15.38 13.25
N ARG A 131 -1.19 -15.59 13.33
CA ARG A 131 -1.82 -16.51 14.29
C ARG A 131 -1.74 -17.97 13.85
N ASP A 132 -1.89 -18.22 12.55
CA ASP A 132 -2.06 -19.57 12.02
C ASP A 132 -0.76 -20.15 11.44
N SER A 133 0.21 -19.30 11.09
CA SER A 133 1.51 -19.78 10.57
C SER A 133 2.33 -20.47 11.67
N ARG A 134 3.18 -21.40 11.26
CA ARG A 134 4.11 -22.09 12.15
C ARG A 134 5.33 -21.22 12.44
N GLU A 135 5.78 -20.51 11.41
CA GLU A 135 6.88 -19.57 11.45
C GLU A 135 6.46 -18.26 12.14
N PRO A 136 7.36 -17.60 12.88
CA PRO A 136 7.08 -16.28 13.42
C PRO A 136 6.87 -15.27 12.29
N ILE A 137 5.85 -14.43 12.42
CA ILE A 137 5.52 -13.36 11.47
C ILE A 137 5.74 -12.02 12.14
N ALA A 138 6.48 -11.12 11.50
CA ALA A 138 6.71 -9.75 11.92
C ALA A 138 5.79 -8.80 11.15
N PRO A 139 4.57 -8.49 11.66
CA PRO A 139 3.71 -7.48 11.05
C PRO A 139 4.30 -6.08 11.25
N VAL A 140 4.49 -5.35 10.16
CA VAL A 140 5.03 -3.98 10.14
C VAL A 140 3.93 -3.03 9.68
N VAL A 141 3.35 -2.28 10.62
CA VAL A 141 2.33 -1.28 10.30
C VAL A 141 2.99 -0.06 9.65
N THR A 142 2.57 0.31 8.43
CA THR A 142 3.05 1.51 7.73
C THR A 142 1.97 2.56 7.49
N PHE A 143 0.84 2.47 8.20
CA PHE A 143 -0.25 3.45 8.10
C PHE A 143 0.15 4.80 8.70
N ASN A 144 0.31 5.81 7.85
CA ASN A 144 0.77 7.15 8.23
C ASN A 144 -0.24 8.26 7.93
N ASN A 145 -1.53 7.93 8.03
CA ASN A 145 -2.66 8.85 7.93
C ASN A 145 -3.27 9.13 9.32
N TRP A 146 -4.06 10.20 9.38
CA TRP A 146 -4.87 10.55 10.54
C TRP A 146 -6.36 10.38 10.19
N PRO A 147 -7.18 9.78 11.08
CA PRO A 147 -8.61 9.64 10.85
C PRO A 147 -9.34 10.97 11.04
N ALA A 148 -10.21 11.30 10.10
CA ALA A 148 -11.16 12.39 10.21
C ALA A 148 -12.47 12.00 9.49
N HIS A 149 -13.58 12.59 9.92
CA HIS A 149 -14.92 12.28 9.38
C HIS A 149 -14.99 12.54 7.87
N ASP A 150 -14.49 13.70 7.42
CA ASP A 150 -14.55 14.15 6.03
C ASP A 150 -13.18 14.01 5.36
N SER A 151 -12.54 12.84 5.49
CA SER A 151 -11.22 12.61 4.92
C SER A 151 -11.24 11.93 3.55
N VAL A 152 -10.22 12.22 2.73
CA VAL A 152 -10.09 11.62 1.39
C VAL A 152 -9.95 10.09 1.47
N VAL A 153 -9.16 9.61 2.44
CA VAL A 153 -8.94 8.18 2.70
C VAL A 153 -9.63 7.82 4.02
N PRO A 154 -10.50 6.79 4.08
CA PRO A 154 -11.21 6.40 5.29
C PRO A 154 -10.28 5.71 6.31
N ALA A 155 -9.41 6.48 6.96
CA ALA A 155 -8.43 5.95 7.90
C ALA A 155 -9.07 5.38 9.18
N ASP A 156 -10.30 5.78 9.49
CA ASP A 156 -11.14 5.21 10.54
C ASP A 156 -11.48 3.74 10.28
N GLU A 157 -11.61 3.35 9.02
CA GLU A 157 -11.74 1.96 8.61
C GLU A 157 -10.45 1.17 8.87
N THR A 158 -9.30 1.70 8.47
CA THR A 158 -8.00 1.10 8.76
C THR A 158 -7.77 0.97 10.28
N LEU A 159 -8.16 1.99 11.06
CA LEU A 159 -8.13 1.96 12.51
C LEU A 159 -9.05 0.87 13.09
N ALA A 160 -10.27 0.75 12.57
CA ALA A 160 -11.19 -0.33 12.94
C ALA A 160 -10.59 -1.70 12.64
N GLY A 161 -9.85 -1.84 11.54
CA GLY A 161 -9.07 -3.03 11.20
C GLY A 161 -8.02 -3.38 12.26
N LEU A 162 -7.20 -2.41 12.66
CA LEU A 162 -6.19 -2.60 13.71
C LEU A 162 -6.80 -3.03 15.05
N LEU A 163 -8.00 -2.53 15.38
CA LEU A 163 -8.75 -2.89 16.58
C LEU A 163 -9.37 -4.29 16.46
N ALA A 164 -9.91 -4.62 15.29
CA ALA A 164 -10.68 -5.83 15.05
C ALA A 164 -9.81 -7.08 14.89
N PHE A 165 -8.60 -6.93 14.36
CA PHE A 165 -7.72 -8.01 13.92
C PHE A 165 -6.33 -7.90 14.57
N PRO A 166 -6.18 -8.04 15.89
CA PRO A 166 -4.85 -8.02 16.51
C PRO A 166 -4.01 -9.22 16.05
N PRO A 167 -2.72 -9.05 15.71
CA PRO A 167 -1.85 -10.16 15.32
C PRO A 167 -1.32 -10.92 16.55
N ARG A 168 -0.69 -12.08 16.30
CA ARG A 168 0.22 -12.73 17.26
C ARG A 168 1.64 -12.27 16.94
N LEU A 169 2.16 -11.33 17.74
CA LEU A 169 3.53 -10.85 17.58
C LEU A 169 4.56 -11.95 17.84
N PRO A 170 5.75 -11.91 17.19
CA PRO A 170 6.84 -12.80 17.53
C PRO A 170 7.21 -12.62 19.00
N PRO A 171 7.54 -13.71 19.71
CA PRO A 171 7.96 -13.62 21.09
C PRO A 171 9.34 -12.93 21.18
N PRO A 172 9.70 -12.31 22.32
CA PRO A 172 10.83 -11.38 22.42
C PRO A 172 12.20 -12.07 22.38
N GLU A 173 12.26 -13.40 22.30
CA GLU A 173 13.51 -14.12 22.14
C GLU A 173 14.18 -13.73 20.82
N ARG A 174 15.46 -13.39 20.89
CA ARG A 174 16.27 -12.95 19.75
C ARG A 174 16.13 -13.85 18.52
N ALA A 175 16.15 -15.17 18.70
CA ALA A 175 16.02 -16.12 17.61
C ALA A 175 14.66 -16.01 16.89
N ALA A 176 13.57 -15.78 17.62
CA ALA A 176 12.24 -15.60 17.03
C ALA A 176 12.13 -14.25 16.30
N LEU A 177 12.70 -13.18 16.87
CA LEU A 177 12.74 -11.86 16.24
C LEU A 177 13.58 -11.84 14.96
N GLU A 178 14.73 -12.53 14.96
CA GLU A 178 15.64 -12.58 13.80
C GLU A 178 15.13 -13.49 12.68
N SER A 179 14.35 -14.53 13.00
CA SER A 179 13.75 -15.45 12.03
C SER A 179 12.33 -15.07 11.59
N ALA A 180 11.75 -14.01 12.16
CA ALA A 180 10.41 -13.58 11.81
C ALA A 180 10.31 -13.11 10.36
N HIS A 181 9.33 -13.65 9.63
CA HIS A 181 9.04 -13.25 8.25
C HIS A 181 8.43 -11.84 8.26
N PRO A 182 9.05 -10.85 7.58
CA PRO A 182 8.51 -9.50 7.54
C PRO A 182 7.28 -9.44 6.63
N VAL A 183 6.19 -8.90 7.18
CA VAL A 183 4.93 -8.63 6.47
C VAL A 183 4.60 -7.16 6.69
N PHE A 184 4.80 -6.32 5.68
CA PHE A 184 4.49 -4.90 5.75
C PHE A 184 3.05 -4.67 5.34
N LEU A 185 2.32 -3.91 6.15
CA LEU A 185 0.91 -3.60 5.97
C LEU A 185 0.77 -2.22 5.35
N LEU A 186 0.41 -2.21 4.08
CA LEU A 186 0.18 -1.02 3.28
C LEU A 186 -1.34 -0.83 3.12
N ASP A 187 -1.74 0.42 2.95
CA ASP A 187 -3.12 0.77 2.60
C ASP A 187 -3.14 1.11 1.12
N SER A 188 -3.84 0.31 0.31
CA SER A 188 -3.93 0.53 -1.14
C SER A 188 -4.59 1.85 -1.48
N TRP A 189 -5.35 2.43 -0.55
CA TRP A 189 -6.02 3.72 -0.73
C TRP A 189 -5.17 4.91 -0.27
N ARG A 190 -3.92 4.71 0.18
CA ARG A 190 -3.06 5.80 0.67
C ARG A 190 -2.80 6.93 -0.35
N LEU A 191 -2.86 6.59 -1.64
CA LEU A 191 -2.78 7.53 -2.77
C LEU A 191 -4.12 7.63 -3.53
N ALA A 192 -5.26 7.30 -2.92
CA ALA A 192 -6.57 7.40 -3.55
C ALA A 192 -6.82 8.81 -4.09
N TYR A 193 -7.56 8.92 -5.20
CA TYR A 193 -7.88 10.21 -5.83
C TYR A 193 -6.64 11.09 -6.09
N ARG A 194 -5.46 10.49 -6.32
CA ARG A 194 -4.15 11.16 -6.48
C ARG A 194 -4.08 12.29 -7.49
N PHE A 195 -5.00 12.33 -8.45
CA PHE A 195 -5.07 13.38 -9.46
C PHE A 195 -6.04 14.52 -9.10
N ASP A 196 -6.85 14.32 -8.06
CA ASP A 196 -7.85 15.26 -7.63
C ASP A 196 -7.29 16.20 -6.56
N THR A 197 -7.85 17.41 -6.54
CA THR A 197 -7.63 18.37 -5.46
C THR A 197 -8.82 18.23 -4.52
N PRO A 198 -8.61 17.81 -3.26
CA PRO A 198 -9.67 17.82 -2.26
C PRO A 198 -10.27 19.22 -2.15
N ASP A 199 -11.57 19.30 -1.92
CA ASP A 199 -12.23 20.57 -1.66
C ASP A 199 -11.79 21.16 -0.31
N ASP A 200 -12.27 22.37 -0.01
CA ASP A 200 -11.87 23.10 1.20
C ASP A 200 -12.43 22.48 2.49
N GLU A 201 -13.45 21.62 2.39
CA GLU A 201 -14.11 20.95 3.53
C GLU A 201 -13.54 19.55 3.78
N THR A 202 -12.88 18.96 2.78
CA THR A 202 -12.29 17.63 2.84
C THR A 202 -10.88 17.67 3.45
N PHE A 203 -10.65 16.87 4.49
CA PHE A 203 -9.34 16.68 5.08
C PHE A 203 -8.47 15.75 4.21
N ASP A 204 -7.43 16.30 3.61
CA ASP A 204 -6.44 15.51 2.87
C ASP A 204 -5.51 14.76 3.83
N ASN A 205 -5.83 13.49 4.06
CA ASN A 205 -5.04 12.57 4.88
C ASN A 205 -4.30 11.52 4.05
N ARG A 206 -4.14 11.74 2.75
CA ARG A 206 -3.31 10.87 1.90
C ARG A 206 -1.88 10.88 2.41
N TYR A 207 -1.17 9.78 2.23
CA TYR A 207 0.24 9.68 2.62
C TYR A 207 1.00 8.81 1.63
N MET A 208 2.31 9.01 1.57
CA MET A 208 3.21 8.18 0.77
C MET A 208 4.22 7.49 1.68
N LEU A 209 4.69 6.33 1.26
CA LEU A 209 5.87 5.72 1.87
C LEU A 209 7.12 6.45 1.38
N MET A 210 7.93 6.90 2.33
CA MET A 210 9.24 7.47 2.05
C MET A 210 10.27 6.35 1.86
N PRO A 211 11.41 6.60 1.18
CA PRO A 211 12.45 5.59 0.99
C PRO A 211 12.95 4.92 2.30
N GLY A 212 12.87 5.61 3.44
CA GLY A 212 13.23 5.07 4.75
C GLY A 212 12.16 4.20 5.42
N ASP A 213 10.96 4.12 4.85
CA ASP A 213 9.82 3.37 5.40
C ASP A 213 9.83 1.91 4.95
N LEU A 214 10.67 1.58 3.97
CA LEU A 214 10.91 0.24 3.46
C LEU A 214 12.38 -0.15 3.62
N PRO A 215 12.70 -1.46 3.70
CA PRO A 215 14.08 -1.90 3.81
C PRO A 215 14.88 -1.65 2.53
N ASP A 216 16.09 -1.12 2.71
CA ASP A 216 17.05 -1.01 1.62
C ASP A 216 17.61 -2.39 1.23
N VAL A 217 18.34 -2.42 0.12
CA VAL A 217 18.96 -3.63 -0.43
C VAL A 217 19.91 -4.31 0.56
N GLU A 218 20.67 -3.52 1.32
CA GLU A 218 21.64 -4.03 2.28
C GLU A 218 20.95 -4.76 3.43
N THR A 219 19.86 -4.17 3.93
CA THR A 219 19.01 -4.76 4.97
C THR A 219 18.41 -6.08 4.50
N LEU A 220 17.85 -6.12 3.28
CA LEU A 220 17.26 -7.35 2.73
C LEU A 220 18.31 -8.46 2.56
N ARG A 221 19.48 -8.14 1.99
CA ARG A 221 20.58 -9.10 1.80
C ARG A 221 21.14 -9.62 3.12
N ALA A 222 21.31 -8.75 4.11
CA ALA A 222 21.78 -9.15 5.44
C ALA A 222 20.85 -10.19 6.10
N ARG A 223 19.58 -10.23 5.68
CA ARG A 223 18.56 -11.19 6.14
C ARG A 223 18.23 -12.28 5.14
N HIS A 224 19.09 -12.46 4.14
CA HIS A 224 18.95 -13.48 3.10
C HIS A 224 17.64 -13.35 2.30
N ILE A 225 16.98 -12.19 2.33
CA ILE A 225 15.78 -11.96 1.53
C ILE A 225 16.17 -11.79 0.07
N THR A 226 15.64 -12.68 -0.77
CA THR A 226 15.92 -12.73 -2.21
C THR A 226 14.66 -12.53 -3.06
N ARG A 227 13.49 -12.48 -2.40
CA ARG A 227 12.20 -12.32 -3.06
C ARG A 227 11.27 -11.39 -2.29
N VAL A 228 10.46 -10.65 -3.03
CA VAL A 228 9.37 -9.81 -2.53
C VAL A 228 8.07 -10.34 -3.12
N VAL A 229 7.09 -10.64 -2.27
CA VAL A 229 5.71 -10.92 -2.67
C VAL A 229 4.89 -9.68 -2.38
N TYR A 230 4.45 -9.00 -3.44
CA TYR A 230 3.58 -7.84 -3.41
C TYR A 230 2.15 -8.30 -3.63
N VAL A 231 1.34 -8.23 -2.58
CA VAL A 231 -0.05 -8.70 -2.56
C VAL A 231 -0.97 -7.52 -2.82
N VAL A 232 -1.78 -7.63 -3.86
CA VAL A 232 -2.87 -6.71 -4.19
C VAL A 232 -4.21 -7.43 -4.04
N GLU A 233 -5.31 -6.69 -4.11
CA GLU A 233 -6.65 -7.26 -3.99
C GLU A 233 -6.99 -8.11 -5.22
N ASP A 234 -6.90 -7.49 -6.40
CA ASP A 234 -7.13 -8.08 -7.71
C ASP A 234 -6.06 -7.59 -8.70
N LEU A 235 -5.53 -8.51 -9.52
CA LEU A 235 -4.56 -8.20 -10.58
C LEU A 235 -5.21 -7.57 -11.81
N ASP A 236 -6.52 -7.77 -12.01
CA ASP A 236 -7.25 -7.12 -13.10
C ASP A 236 -7.35 -5.59 -12.90
N ASP A 237 -7.25 -5.13 -11.64
CA ASP A 237 -7.32 -3.72 -11.25
C ASP A 237 -5.98 -3.10 -10.82
N ALA A 238 -4.95 -3.92 -10.61
CA ALA A 238 -3.61 -3.49 -10.21
C ALA A 238 -2.53 -4.23 -11.01
N GLU A 239 -2.30 -3.76 -12.24
CA GLU A 239 -1.30 -4.33 -13.14
C GLU A 239 0.15 -3.99 -12.73
N VAL A 240 0.32 -2.91 -11.95
CA VAL A 240 1.63 -2.42 -11.51
C VAL A 240 1.65 -2.05 -10.03
N GLU A 241 2.84 -1.90 -9.47
CA GLU A 241 3.05 -1.40 -8.11
C GLU A 241 2.59 0.04 -7.94
N GLU A 242 2.21 0.43 -6.73
CA GLU A 242 1.90 1.83 -6.43
C GLU A 242 3.10 2.76 -6.64
N ASP A 243 2.84 4.02 -6.99
CA ASP A 243 3.87 4.95 -7.42
C ASP A 243 4.93 5.26 -6.35
N ASP A 244 4.59 5.21 -5.07
CA ASP A 244 5.53 5.37 -3.96
C ASP A 244 6.44 4.17 -3.73
N LEU A 245 6.15 3.03 -4.37
CA LEU A 245 6.96 1.81 -4.29
C LEU A 245 7.98 1.70 -5.44
N ASN A 246 7.78 2.41 -6.55
CA ASN A 246 8.55 2.23 -7.79
C ASN A 246 10.07 2.32 -7.56
N ALA A 247 10.54 3.34 -6.85
CA ALA A 247 11.97 3.56 -6.61
C ALA A 247 12.60 2.42 -5.79
N SER A 248 11.94 1.98 -4.72
CA SER A 248 12.40 0.86 -3.88
C SER A 248 12.41 -0.45 -4.67
N PHE A 249 11.34 -0.71 -5.43
CA PHE A 249 11.21 -1.90 -6.26
C PHE A 249 12.29 -1.95 -7.35
N ARG A 250 12.58 -0.83 -8.00
CA ARG A 250 13.70 -0.67 -8.95
C ARG A 250 15.05 -0.99 -8.31
N ALA A 251 15.30 -0.47 -7.11
CA ALA A 251 16.54 -0.72 -6.39
C ALA A 251 16.70 -2.21 -6.02
N TRP A 252 15.64 -2.85 -5.53
CA TRP A 252 15.63 -4.28 -5.23
C TRP A 252 15.85 -5.14 -6.47
N GLN A 253 15.15 -4.85 -7.57
CA GLN A 253 15.32 -5.55 -8.84
C GLN A 253 16.74 -5.42 -9.39
N ALA A 254 17.32 -4.21 -9.35
CA ALA A 254 18.70 -3.97 -9.76
C ALA A 254 19.72 -4.75 -8.91
N ALA A 255 19.35 -5.05 -7.65
CA ALA A 255 20.14 -5.85 -6.74
C ALA A 255 19.92 -7.37 -6.87
N GLY A 256 19.07 -7.82 -7.80
CA GLY A 256 18.75 -9.23 -8.03
C GLY A 256 17.69 -9.82 -7.10
N ILE A 257 16.97 -8.98 -6.35
CA ILE A 257 15.82 -9.42 -5.56
C ILE A 257 14.61 -9.52 -6.50
N SER A 258 14.02 -10.71 -6.60
CA SER A 258 12.88 -10.96 -7.47
C SER A 258 11.60 -10.40 -6.86
N ILE A 259 10.75 -9.77 -7.67
CA ILE A 259 9.45 -9.23 -7.22
C ILE A 259 8.35 -10.03 -7.89
N PHE A 260 7.33 -10.40 -7.13
CA PHE A 260 6.16 -11.12 -7.61
C PHE A 260 4.90 -10.36 -7.21
N ILE A 261 4.03 -10.06 -8.18
CA ILE A 261 2.73 -9.44 -7.90
C ILE A 261 1.64 -10.51 -7.91
N VAL A 262 0.87 -10.60 -6.84
CA VAL A 262 -0.14 -11.64 -6.63
C VAL A 262 -1.42 -11.03 -6.08
N ASP A 263 -2.57 -11.61 -6.43
CA ASP A 263 -3.87 -11.26 -5.86
C ASP A 263 -4.30 -12.25 -4.75
N LEU A 264 -5.39 -11.93 -4.06
CA LEU A 264 -5.97 -12.80 -3.04
C LEU A 264 -6.45 -14.15 -3.63
N ALA A 265 -6.98 -14.14 -4.86
CA ALA A 265 -7.45 -15.35 -5.54
C ALA A 265 -6.32 -16.36 -5.77
N PHE A 266 -5.17 -15.89 -6.23
CA PHE A 266 -3.96 -16.66 -6.44
C PHE A 266 -3.46 -17.26 -5.13
N LEU A 267 -3.48 -16.52 -4.02
CA LEU A 267 -3.05 -17.05 -2.72
C LEU A 267 -3.99 -18.15 -2.21
N LYS A 268 -5.31 -18.00 -2.40
CA LYS A 268 -6.32 -19.02 -2.04
C LYS A 268 -6.23 -20.29 -2.90
N ALA A 269 -5.76 -20.18 -4.13
CA ALA A 269 -5.66 -21.28 -5.08
C ALA A 269 -4.39 -22.13 -4.93
N ALA A 270 -3.60 -21.95 -3.87
CA ALA A 270 -2.42 -22.79 -3.66
C ALA A 270 -2.84 -24.24 -3.40
N PRO A 271 -2.15 -25.24 -3.98
CA PRO A 271 -2.49 -26.62 -3.70
C PRO A 271 -2.17 -26.90 -2.23
N ALA A 272 -3.14 -27.46 -1.51
CA ALA A 272 -2.90 -27.91 -0.15
C ALA A 272 -1.82 -29.00 -0.15
N PRO A 273 -0.95 -29.08 0.88
CA PRO A 273 -0.02 -30.18 1.02
C PRO A 273 -0.80 -31.51 1.03
N VAL A 274 -0.47 -32.41 0.10
CA VAL A 274 -0.97 -33.80 0.14
C VAL A 274 -0.22 -34.50 1.29
N ALA A 275 -0.90 -35.33 2.07
CA ALA A 275 -0.27 -36.03 3.20
C ALA A 275 1.01 -36.76 2.76
N GLY A 276 2.16 -36.35 3.31
CA GLY A 276 3.49 -36.88 2.96
C GLY A 276 4.24 -36.14 1.84
N ALA A 277 3.64 -35.12 1.21
CA ALA A 277 4.30 -34.25 0.23
C ALA A 277 4.88 -32.98 0.87
N TRP A 278 6.03 -32.57 0.34
CA TRP A 278 6.78 -31.37 0.67
C TRP A 278 5.93 -30.09 0.57
N PRO A 279 6.32 -28.99 1.26
CA PRO A 279 5.61 -27.70 1.16
C PRO A 279 5.44 -27.26 -0.29
N VAL A 280 4.46 -26.38 -0.52
CA VAL A 280 4.20 -25.79 -1.84
C VAL A 280 5.52 -25.31 -2.46
N ASP A 281 5.79 -25.74 -3.70
CA ASP A 281 6.89 -25.19 -4.48
C ASP A 281 6.56 -23.75 -4.87
N TRP A 282 6.87 -22.83 -3.96
CA TRP A 282 6.63 -21.41 -4.14
C TRP A 282 7.46 -20.84 -5.29
N ALA A 283 8.62 -21.40 -5.62
CA ALA A 283 9.41 -20.93 -6.74
C ALA A 283 8.68 -21.21 -8.07
N ALA A 284 8.21 -22.44 -8.27
CA ALA A 284 7.42 -22.80 -9.45
C ALA A 284 6.07 -22.06 -9.48
N ARG A 285 5.42 -21.90 -8.33
CA ARG A 285 4.13 -21.22 -8.23
C ARG A 285 4.22 -19.72 -8.52
N LEU A 286 5.25 -19.03 -8.00
CA LEU A 286 5.42 -17.59 -8.18
C LEU A 286 6.03 -17.24 -9.54
N ALA A 287 6.75 -18.14 -10.20
CA ALA A 287 7.42 -17.85 -11.48
C ALA A 287 6.51 -17.17 -12.54
N PRO A 288 5.25 -17.62 -12.77
CA PRO A 288 4.34 -16.96 -13.71
C PRO A 288 3.88 -15.55 -13.29
N ARG A 289 4.11 -15.19 -12.03
CA ARG A 289 3.75 -13.90 -11.41
C ARG A 289 4.96 -12.97 -11.24
N GLY A 290 6.08 -13.31 -11.86
CA GLY A 290 7.28 -12.47 -11.86
C GLY A 290 6.96 -11.08 -12.40
N TYR A 291 7.26 -10.06 -11.61
CA TYR A 291 6.99 -8.67 -11.93
C TYR A 291 8.29 -7.93 -12.27
N TRP A 292 8.33 -7.31 -13.45
CA TRP A 292 9.47 -6.51 -13.89
C TRP A 292 9.14 -5.03 -13.82
N VAL A 293 9.77 -4.36 -12.87
CA VAL A 293 9.53 -2.96 -12.55
C VAL A 293 10.16 -2.08 -13.63
N ARG A 294 9.31 -1.35 -14.34
CA ARG A 294 9.74 -0.43 -15.40
C ARG A 294 10.07 0.93 -14.79
N GLU A 295 11.06 1.59 -15.39
CA GLU A 295 11.27 3.01 -15.15
C GLU A 295 10.07 3.78 -15.70
N ARG A 296 9.48 4.63 -14.88
CA ARG A 296 8.37 5.49 -15.28
C ARG A 296 8.38 6.76 -14.46
N TYR A 297 7.79 7.80 -15.02
CA TYR A 297 7.45 8.99 -14.25
C TYR A 297 6.32 8.65 -13.28
N THR A 298 6.54 8.87 -12.00
CA THR A 298 5.57 8.56 -10.95
C THR A 298 4.93 9.84 -10.42
N LEU A 299 3.81 9.67 -9.71
CA LEU A 299 3.19 10.74 -8.94
C LEU A 299 4.17 11.41 -7.95
N VAL A 300 5.14 10.67 -7.41
CA VAL A 300 6.17 11.19 -6.48
C VAL A 300 7.09 12.20 -7.18
N ASP A 301 7.24 12.09 -8.50
CA ASP A 301 8.01 13.01 -9.33
C ASP A 301 7.19 14.24 -9.79
N ASP A 302 5.88 14.26 -9.53
CA ASP A 302 4.98 15.36 -9.93
C ASP A 302 5.00 16.51 -8.92
N PRO A 303 5.59 17.68 -9.25
CA PRO A 303 5.56 18.82 -8.35
C PRO A 303 4.14 19.32 -8.07
N TYR A 304 3.19 19.11 -9.00
CA TYR A 304 1.80 19.51 -8.81
C TYR A 304 1.07 18.60 -7.82
N PHE A 305 1.50 17.35 -7.67
CA PHE A 305 0.94 16.47 -6.65
C PHE A 305 1.12 17.05 -5.25
N TYR A 306 2.32 17.55 -4.94
CA TYR A 306 2.60 18.23 -3.67
C TYR A 306 1.84 19.55 -3.50
N ALA A 307 1.67 20.30 -4.59
CA ALA A 307 0.88 21.54 -4.55
C ALA A 307 -0.62 21.27 -4.28
N ARG A 308 -1.18 20.22 -4.90
CA ARG A 308 -2.59 19.81 -4.72
C ARG A 308 -2.87 19.31 -3.31
N ALA A 309 -1.89 18.67 -2.67
CA ALA A 309 -2.07 18.09 -1.34
C ALA A 309 -2.08 19.13 -0.21
N ARG A 310 -1.89 20.43 -0.49
CA ARG A 310 -1.97 21.54 0.49
C ARG A 310 -1.21 21.32 1.82
N GLY A 311 -0.15 20.50 1.80
CA GLY A 311 0.66 20.14 2.98
C GLY A 311 0.25 18.86 3.72
N GLY A 312 -0.71 18.08 3.21
CA GLY A 312 -1.40 16.97 3.88
C GLY A 312 -0.73 15.59 3.88
N PHE A 313 0.53 15.43 3.47
CA PHE A 313 1.18 14.10 3.39
C PHE A 313 1.64 13.51 4.74
N GLY A 314 0.76 13.43 5.76
CA GLY A 314 1.05 12.75 7.04
C GLY A 314 2.31 13.23 7.79
N LEU A 315 2.97 14.25 7.27
CA LEU A 315 4.11 14.95 7.84
C LEU A 315 3.51 16.28 8.27
N ALA A 316 3.45 16.52 9.57
CA ALA A 316 3.39 17.90 10.04
C ALA A 316 4.56 18.63 9.35
N PHE A 317 4.27 19.42 8.30
CA PHE A 317 5.21 20.25 7.51
C PHE A 317 6.11 19.55 6.46
N GLY A 318 5.61 18.54 5.73
CA GLY A 318 6.36 17.96 4.59
C GLY A 318 6.58 18.93 3.41
N ARG A 319 7.77 19.53 3.32
CA ARG A 319 8.27 20.17 2.07
C ARG A 319 8.92 19.10 1.18
N PRO A 320 8.89 19.23 -0.15
CA PRO A 320 9.51 18.26 -1.06
C PRO A 320 11.00 18.11 -0.75
N PHE A 321 11.45 16.86 -0.62
CA PHE A 321 12.87 16.53 -0.62
C PHE A 321 13.33 16.49 -2.08
N ILE A 322 13.77 17.65 -2.60
CA ILE A 322 14.32 17.73 -3.95
C ILE A 322 15.69 17.05 -3.93
N TYR A 323 15.83 15.91 -4.61
CA TYR A 323 17.12 15.25 -4.82
C TYR A 323 18.13 16.24 -5.42
N PRO A 324 19.34 16.38 -4.83
CA PRO A 324 20.40 17.21 -5.40
C PRO A 324 20.96 16.49 -6.64
N GLY A 325 20.36 16.77 -7.81
CA GLY A 325 20.78 16.18 -9.09
C GLY A 325 19.84 16.48 -10.26
N TYR A 326 18.59 16.89 -9.99
CA TYR A 326 17.66 17.30 -11.04
C TYR A 326 17.84 18.78 -11.38
N HIS A 327 18.58 19.07 -12.46
CA HIS A 327 18.69 20.42 -13.01
C HIS A 327 17.40 20.80 -13.75
N TRP A 328 16.67 21.77 -13.20
CA TRP A 328 15.55 22.41 -13.88
C TRP A 328 16.04 23.24 -15.07
N VAL A 329 15.56 22.92 -16.27
CA VAL A 329 15.50 23.88 -17.39
C VAL A 329 14.14 24.56 -17.31
N VAL A 330 14.07 25.67 -16.57
CA VAL A 330 12.91 26.57 -16.62
C VAL A 330 13.06 27.39 -17.90
N GLY A 331 12.24 27.10 -18.91
CA GLY A 331 12.09 27.95 -20.08
C GLY A 331 11.46 29.30 -19.67
N PRO A 332 11.90 30.44 -20.23
CA PRO A 332 11.36 31.74 -19.86
C PRO A 332 9.96 31.89 -20.44
N GLY A 333 8.94 31.76 -19.60
CA GLY A 333 7.57 32.13 -19.91
C GLY A 333 7.44 33.65 -19.95
N SER A 334 7.33 34.19 -21.15
CA SER A 334 6.90 35.55 -21.43
C SER A 334 5.42 35.73 -21.04
N GLY A 335 5.12 36.79 -20.32
CA GLY A 335 3.74 37.17 -19.98
C GLY A 335 3.70 38.51 -19.26
N GLY A 336 3.74 39.59 -20.04
CA GLY A 336 3.50 40.95 -19.53
C GLY A 336 2.02 41.32 -19.61
N SER A 337 1.58 42.19 -18.69
CA SER A 337 0.60 43.30 -18.84
C SER A 337 0.21 43.76 -17.42
N ARG A 338 0.69 44.90 -16.90
CA ARG A 338 0.16 46.29 -16.98
C ARG A 338 -1.15 46.59 -16.22
N GLY A 339 -1.07 47.65 -15.40
CA GLY A 339 -2.17 48.50 -14.91
C GLY A 339 -2.49 48.28 -13.44
N GLY A 340 -2.59 49.26 -12.54
CA GLY A 340 -2.62 50.71 -12.65
C GLY A 340 -2.73 51.33 -11.24
N SER A 341 -2.48 52.62 -11.16
CA SER A 341 -2.30 53.48 -9.98
C SER A 341 -3.50 53.65 -9.03
N SER A 342 -3.17 54.07 -7.80
CA SER A 342 -3.64 55.29 -7.09
C SER A 342 -4.22 55.05 -5.70
N GLY A 343 -3.78 55.88 -4.74
CA GLY A 343 -4.18 55.89 -3.33
C GLY A 343 -2.99 56.14 -2.42
#